data_AF-A0A9D6IH34-F1
#
_entry.id   AF-A0A9D6IH34-F1
#
_cell.length_a   1.000
_cell.length_b   1.000
_cell.length_c   1.000
_cell.angle_alpha   90.00
_cell.angle_beta   90.00
_cell.angle_gamma   90.00
#
_symmetry.space_group_name_H-M   'P 1'
#
loop_
_entity.id
_entity.type
_entity.pdbx_description
1 polymer ?
#
loop_
_entity_poly.entity_id
_entity_poly.type
_entity_poly.pdbx_seq_one_letter_code
_entity_poly.pdbx_strand_id
1 'polypeptide(L)'
;MEKWQRVWRFGIRPFLSDQALIVLVRALETNDLRLMQGRICSPPPLDELADCAVLGCCSIGFAGWQGEGLTTVGEVERFFHRICDHADTALGEPAACRHFLNWYDETPRSIMRRRLLAEVRLALSQAPLAA
;
A
#
# COMPACT_ATOMS: atom_id res chain seq x y z
N MET A 1 9.46 -1.69 17.79
CA MET A 1 8.72 -1.57 16.51
C MET A 1 9.73 -1.73 15.38
N GLU A 2 9.48 -2.65 14.45
CA GLU A 2 10.36 -2.85 13.29
C GLU A 2 10.33 -1.65 12.34
N LYS A 3 11.37 -1.47 11.52
CA LYS A 3 11.47 -0.33 10.60
C LYS A 3 10.29 -0.26 9.63
N TRP A 4 9.85 -1.40 9.09
CA TRP A 4 8.69 -1.47 8.20
C TRP A 4 7.39 -1.02 8.90
N GLN A 5 7.20 -1.36 10.19
CA GLN A 5 6.04 -0.92 10.96
C GLN A 5 6.07 0.59 11.22
N ARG A 6 7.26 1.14 11.48
CA ARG A 6 7.43 2.60 11.61
C ARG A 6 7.01 3.30 10.31
N VAL A 7 7.51 2.82 9.17
CA VAL A 7 7.15 3.37 7.86
C VAL A 7 5.67 3.21 7.57
N TRP A 8 5.09 2.05 7.86
CA TRP A 8 3.65 1.84 7.72
C TRP A 8 2.85 2.86 8.53
N ARG A 9 3.10 2.95 9.85
CA ARG A 9 2.27 3.76 10.76
C ARG A 9 2.40 5.27 10.54
N PHE A 10 3.60 5.74 10.23
CA PHE A 10 3.91 7.17 10.18
C PHE A 10 4.10 7.71 8.76
N GLY A 11 4.43 6.85 7.80
CA GLY A 11 4.69 7.26 6.41
C GLY A 11 3.61 6.81 5.42
N ILE A 12 2.94 5.67 5.60
CA ILE A 12 1.98 5.16 4.62
C ILE A 12 0.54 5.35 5.11
N ARG A 13 0.19 4.79 6.27
CA ARG A 13 -1.16 4.81 6.85
C ARG A 13 -1.78 6.21 6.89
N PRO A 14 -1.08 7.30 7.28
CA PRO A 14 -1.69 8.61 7.37
C PRO A 14 -2.24 9.15 6.05
N PHE A 15 -1.78 8.61 4.91
CA PHE A 15 -2.20 9.02 3.57
C PHE A 15 -3.37 8.18 3.01
N LEU A 16 -3.76 7.09 3.69
CA LEU A 16 -4.80 6.18 3.23
C LEU A 16 -6.16 6.52 3.85
N SER A 17 -7.23 6.47 3.05
CA SER A 17 -8.60 6.55 3.55
C SER A 17 -9.03 5.29 4.30
N ASP A 18 -10.11 5.38 5.07
CA ASP A 18 -10.74 4.21 5.70
C ASP A 18 -11.18 3.18 4.65
N GLN A 19 -11.64 3.64 3.49
CA GLN A 19 -12.03 2.75 2.39
C GLN A 19 -10.83 1.96 1.85
N ALA A 20 -9.68 2.61 1.67
CA ALA A 20 -8.42 1.96 1.34
C ALA A 20 -8.01 0.90 2.38
N LEU A 21 -8.17 1.19 3.67
CA LEU A 21 -7.90 0.23 4.73
C LEU A 21 -8.89 -0.96 4.71
N ILE A 22 -10.18 -0.71 4.49
CA ILE A 22 -11.22 -1.76 4.42
C ILE A 22 -10.95 -2.74 3.28
N VAL A 23 -10.61 -2.25 2.09
CA VAL A 23 -10.31 -3.14 0.96
C VAL A 23 -9.02 -3.92 1.16
N LEU A 24 -8.02 -3.32 1.83
CA LEU A 24 -6.80 -4.03 2.22
C LEU A 24 -7.08 -5.13 3.23
N VAL A 25 -7.91 -4.90 4.26
CA VAL A 25 -8.33 -5.94 5.20
C VAL A 25 -8.89 -7.14 4.45
N ARG A 26 -9.86 -6.90 3.56
CA ARG A 26 -10.50 -7.96 2.77
C ARG A 26 -9.49 -8.73 1.91
N ALA A 27 -8.61 -8.03 1.19
CA ALA A 27 -7.62 -8.65 0.31
C ALA A 27 -6.59 -9.47 1.09
N LEU A 28 -6.11 -8.93 2.22
CA LEU A 28 -5.16 -9.59 3.09
C LEU A 28 -5.77 -10.81 3.80
N GLU A 29 -7.05 -10.80 4.15
CA GLU A 29 -7.77 -11.94 4.74
C GLU A 29 -7.98 -13.07 3.75
N THR A 30 -8.42 -12.77 2.53
CA THR A 30 -8.85 -13.77 1.53
C THR A 30 -7.72 -14.31 0.65
N ASN A 31 -6.49 -13.82 0.81
CA ASN A 31 -5.36 -14.13 -0.07
C ASN A 31 -5.53 -13.62 -1.50
N ASP A 32 -6.19 -12.47 -1.68
CA ASP A 32 -6.47 -11.94 -3.01
C ASP A 32 -5.19 -11.87 -3.85
N LEU A 33 -5.16 -12.61 -4.96
CA LEU A 33 -3.99 -12.73 -5.83
C LEU A 33 -3.68 -11.42 -6.57
N ARG A 34 -4.65 -10.51 -6.67
CA ARG A 34 -4.45 -9.15 -7.20
C ARG A 34 -3.58 -8.30 -6.27
N LEU A 35 -3.44 -8.67 -5.00
CA LEU A 35 -2.46 -8.10 -4.08
C LEU A 35 -1.12 -8.83 -4.26
N MET A 36 -0.18 -8.24 -5.00
CA MET A 36 1.08 -8.85 -5.43
C MET A 36 2.27 -8.37 -4.58
N GLN A 37 3.40 -9.07 -4.69
CA GLN A 37 4.72 -8.70 -4.16
C GLN A 37 5.71 -8.53 -5.33
N GLY A 38 6.73 -7.70 -5.15
CA GLY A 38 7.86 -7.50 -6.07
C GLY A 38 7.62 -6.52 -7.22
N ARG A 39 6.49 -5.78 -7.20
CA ARG A 39 6.17 -4.74 -8.20
C ARG A 39 5.07 -3.81 -7.70
N ILE A 40 5.03 -2.58 -8.22
CA ILE A 40 3.98 -1.59 -7.92
C ILE A 40 2.63 -2.07 -8.44
N CYS A 41 2.56 -2.39 -9.74
CA CYS A 41 1.35 -2.85 -10.42
C CYS A 41 1.63 -3.79 -11.59
N SER A 42 0.57 -4.35 -12.15
CA SER A 42 0.55 -5.11 -13.41
C SER A 42 -0.59 -4.57 -14.28
N PRO A 43 -0.35 -4.19 -15.54
CA PRO A 43 0.96 -4.12 -16.23
C PRO A 43 1.99 -3.21 -15.53
N PRO A 44 3.31 -3.32 -15.81
CA PRO A 44 4.30 -2.49 -15.16
C PRO A 44 4.10 -1.01 -15.53
N PRO A 45 4.50 -0.08 -14.65
CA PRO A 45 4.38 1.36 -14.90
C PRO A 45 5.42 1.82 -15.93
N LEU A 46 5.05 1.67 -17.20
CA LEU A 46 5.75 2.21 -18.35
C LEU A 46 4.85 3.27 -18.98
N ASP A 47 5.43 4.31 -19.55
CA ASP A 47 4.67 5.43 -20.14
C ASP A 47 3.67 4.94 -21.19
N GLU A 48 4.04 3.95 -22.02
CA GLU A 48 3.18 3.37 -23.05
C GLU A 48 2.01 2.56 -22.48
N LEU A 49 2.08 2.17 -21.21
CA LEU A 49 1.07 1.39 -20.50
C LEU A 49 0.30 2.24 -19.48
N ALA A 50 0.56 3.54 -19.38
CA ALA A 50 -0.01 4.40 -18.35
C ALA A 50 -1.54 4.42 -18.35
N ASP A 51 -2.17 4.34 -19.52
CA ASP A 51 -3.64 4.32 -19.69
C ASP A 51 -4.24 2.91 -19.58
N CYS A 52 -3.42 1.87 -19.45
CA CYS A 52 -3.92 0.51 -19.30
C CYS A 52 -4.61 0.32 -17.95
N ALA A 53 -5.64 -0.53 -17.95
CA ALA A 53 -6.31 -0.96 -16.73
C ALA A 53 -5.37 -1.75 -15.82
N VAL A 54 -5.53 -1.56 -14.52
CA VAL A 54 -4.78 -2.28 -13.49
C VAL A 54 -5.36 -3.69 -13.32
N LEU A 55 -4.47 -4.69 -13.26
CA LEU A 55 -4.81 -6.10 -13.03
C LEU A 55 -4.40 -6.61 -11.64
N GLY A 56 -3.43 -5.94 -11.01
CA GLY A 56 -2.91 -6.27 -9.68
C GLY A 56 -1.90 -5.24 -9.22
N CYS A 57 -1.71 -5.09 -7.90
CA CYS A 57 -0.77 -4.13 -7.30
C CYS A 57 -0.13 -4.62 -5.99
N CYS A 58 0.95 -3.96 -5.55
CA CYS A 58 1.38 -4.01 -4.15
C CYS A 58 0.31 -3.41 -3.21
N SER A 59 0.49 -3.49 -1.90
CA SER A 59 -0.51 -2.96 -0.94
C SER A 59 -0.78 -1.47 -1.10
N ILE A 60 0.22 -0.66 -1.45
CA ILE A 60 0.04 0.77 -1.69
C ILE A 60 -0.78 1.00 -2.96
N GLY A 61 -0.41 0.34 -4.06
CA GLY A 61 -1.16 0.47 -5.31
C GLY A 61 -2.56 -0.13 -5.24
N PHE A 62 -2.77 -1.20 -4.46
CA PHE A 62 -4.07 -1.83 -4.26
C PHE A 62 -5.00 -0.93 -3.44
N ALA A 63 -4.47 -0.22 -2.44
CA ALA A 63 -5.19 0.82 -1.73
C ALA A 63 -5.68 1.94 -2.67
N GLY A 64 -4.79 2.43 -3.54
CA GLY A 64 -5.17 3.42 -4.57
C GLY A 64 -6.24 2.89 -5.53
N TRP A 65 -6.04 1.68 -6.06
CA TRP A 65 -6.95 1.08 -7.04
C TRP A 65 -8.32 0.74 -6.46
N GLN A 66 -8.37 -0.13 -5.45
CA GLN A 66 -9.63 -0.66 -4.92
C GLN A 66 -10.26 0.25 -3.87
N GLY A 67 -9.47 1.13 -3.24
CA GLY A 67 -9.90 2.00 -2.16
C GLY A 67 -10.19 3.43 -2.60
N GLU A 68 -9.27 4.03 -3.36
CA GLU A 68 -9.35 5.43 -3.80
C GLU A 68 -9.94 5.60 -5.21
N GLY A 69 -10.32 4.50 -5.87
CA GLY A 69 -11.00 4.51 -7.17
C GLY A 69 -10.10 4.79 -8.37
N LEU A 70 -8.77 4.65 -8.23
CA LEU A 70 -7.84 4.78 -9.36
C LEU A 70 -8.01 3.61 -10.33
N THR A 71 -8.02 3.86 -11.63
CA THR A 71 -8.37 2.83 -12.63
C THR A 71 -7.21 2.44 -13.55
N THR A 72 -6.24 3.34 -13.74
CA THR A 72 -5.12 3.12 -14.67
C THR A 72 -3.78 2.92 -13.98
N VAL A 73 -2.86 2.27 -14.69
CA VAL A 73 -1.47 2.05 -14.25
C VAL A 73 -0.79 3.37 -13.85
N GLY A 74 -0.92 4.41 -14.68
CA GLY A 74 -0.31 5.71 -14.41
C GLY A 74 -0.92 6.44 -13.20
N GLU A 75 -2.22 6.29 -12.96
CA GLU A 75 -2.86 6.82 -11.75
C GLU A 75 -2.31 6.17 -10.48
N VAL A 76 -2.23 4.84 -10.49
CA VAL A 76 -1.69 4.05 -9.37
C VAL A 76 -0.22 4.36 -9.11
N GLU A 77 0.59 4.48 -10.16
CA GLU A 77 2.01 4.85 -10.03
C GLU A 77 2.16 6.23 -9.39
N ARG A 78 1.43 7.25 -9.87
CA ARG A 78 1.48 8.59 -9.28
C ARG A 78 1.05 8.57 -7.82
N PHE A 79 0.04 7.77 -7.46
CA PHE A 79 -0.38 7.60 -6.08
C PHE A 79 0.71 6.94 -5.22
N PHE A 80 1.35 5.90 -5.74
CA PHE A 80 2.48 5.25 -5.08
C PHE A 80 3.63 6.23 -4.81
N HIS A 81 4.03 7.03 -5.80
CA HIS A 81 5.10 8.02 -5.62
C HIS A 81 4.73 9.09 -4.60
N ARG A 82 3.49 9.60 -4.59
CA ARG A 82 3.03 10.56 -3.58
C ARG A 82 3.13 10.02 -2.15
N ILE A 83 2.81 8.75 -1.95
CA ILE A 83 2.96 8.09 -0.64
C ILE A 83 4.44 7.95 -0.27
N CYS A 84 5.29 7.60 -1.22
CA CYS A 84 6.74 7.54 -0.99
C CYS A 84 7.32 8.89 -0.58
N ASP A 85 7.00 9.96 -1.30
CA ASP A 85 7.43 11.32 -1.00
C ASP A 85 6.91 11.81 0.37
N HIS A 86 5.66 11.46 0.68
CA HIS A 86 5.08 11.75 1.99
C HIS A 86 5.82 11.01 3.11
N ALA A 87 6.13 9.72 2.93
CA ALA A 87 6.85 8.94 3.93
C ALA A 87 8.26 9.50 4.18
N ASP A 88 8.96 9.92 3.13
CA ASP A 88 10.28 10.54 3.24
C ASP A 88 10.21 11.83 4.06
N THR A 89 9.22 12.68 3.76
CA THR A 89 8.98 13.94 4.48
C THR A 89 8.60 13.69 5.94
N ALA A 90 7.65 12.78 6.19
CA ALA A 90 7.12 12.49 7.52
C ALA A 90 8.18 11.86 8.45
N LEU A 91 9.15 11.14 7.89
CA LEU A 91 10.18 10.45 8.64
C LEU A 91 11.53 11.17 8.65
N GLY A 92 11.68 12.23 7.84
CA GLY A 92 12.94 12.95 7.66
C GLY A 92 14.06 12.07 7.11
N GLU A 93 13.72 11.06 6.31
CA GLU A 93 14.65 10.05 5.80
C GLU A 93 14.43 9.84 4.29
N PRO A 94 15.45 10.05 3.44
CA PRO A 94 15.33 9.75 2.01
C PRO A 94 15.06 8.28 1.74
N ALA A 95 14.14 7.99 0.82
CA ALA A 95 13.66 6.67 0.46
C ALA A 95 13.26 5.83 1.68
N ALA A 96 12.57 6.43 2.66
CA ALA A 96 12.08 5.75 3.86
C ALA A 96 11.16 4.57 3.51
N CYS A 97 10.39 4.69 2.43
CA CYS A 97 9.52 3.62 1.94
C CYS A 97 10.26 2.30 1.67
N ARG A 98 11.58 2.31 1.39
CA ARG A 98 12.38 1.09 1.18
C ARG A 98 12.25 0.08 2.33
N HIS A 99 12.14 0.55 3.58
CA HIS A 99 12.06 -0.38 4.72
C HIS A 99 10.75 -1.15 4.72
N PHE A 100 9.66 -0.51 4.27
CA PHE A 100 8.38 -1.18 4.09
C PHE A 100 8.38 -2.08 2.85
N LEU A 101 8.85 -1.56 1.71
CA LEU A 101 8.83 -2.28 0.43
C LEU A 101 9.72 -3.52 0.47
N ASN A 102 10.95 -3.41 0.95
CA ASN A 102 11.85 -4.56 1.07
C ASN A 102 11.26 -5.63 2.00
N TRP A 103 10.75 -5.21 3.17
CA TRP A 103 10.07 -6.14 4.06
C TRP A 103 8.86 -6.80 3.38
N TYR A 104 8.03 -6.00 2.71
CA TYR A 104 6.82 -6.47 2.06
C TYR A 104 7.15 -7.46 0.94
N ASP A 105 8.19 -7.22 0.14
CA ASP A 105 8.56 -8.05 -1.01
C ASP A 105 9.36 -9.31 -0.62
N GLU A 106 10.23 -9.22 0.39
CA GLU A 106 11.12 -10.31 0.81
C GLU A 106 10.47 -11.24 1.86
N THR A 107 9.43 -10.78 2.56
CA THR A 107 8.74 -11.61 3.56
C THR A 107 7.85 -12.65 2.87
N PRO A 108 7.86 -13.93 3.30
CA PRO A 108 6.95 -14.94 2.76
C PRO A 108 5.49 -14.47 2.82
N ARG A 109 4.76 -14.59 1.71
CA ARG A 109 3.41 -14.03 1.53
C ARG A 109 2.45 -14.28 2.70
N SER A 110 2.46 -15.48 3.27
CA SER A 110 1.60 -15.85 4.39
C SER A 110 1.93 -15.07 5.68
N ILE A 111 3.22 -14.80 5.91
CA ILE A 111 3.71 -13.99 7.03
C ILE A 111 3.41 -12.52 6.76
N MET A 112 3.76 -12.02 5.57
CA MET A 112 3.50 -10.63 5.15
C MET A 112 2.02 -10.30 5.35
N ARG A 113 1.12 -11.13 4.79
CA ARG A 113 -0.32 -10.90 4.89
C ARG A 113 -0.81 -10.83 6.33
N ARG A 114 -0.42 -11.80 7.16
CA ARG A 114 -0.85 -11.86 8.57
C ARG A 114 -0.38 -10.64 9.35
N ARG A 115 0.88 -10.23 9.16
CA ARG A 115 1.50 -9.13 9.90
C ARG A 115 0.98 -7.78 9.43
N LEU A 116 0.85 -7.57 8.11
CA LEU A 116 0.28 -6.34 7.58
C LEU A 116 -1.19 -6.21 7.99
N LEU A 117 -1.99 -7.29 7.91
CA LEU A 117 -3.40 -7.29 8.32
C LEU A 117 -3.59 -6.80 9.77
N ALA A 118 -2.69 -7.18 10.68
CA ALA A 118 -2.74 -6.70 12.06
C ALA A 118 -2.57 -5.16 12.13
N GLU A 119 -1.66 -4.60 11.33
CA GLU A 119 -1.43 -3.16 11.26
C GLU A 119 -2.57 -2.41 10.56
N VAL A 120 -3.18 -2.99 9.52
CA VAL A 120 -4.36 -2.40 8.85
C VAL A 120 -5.57 -2.37 9.79
N ARG A 121 -5.83 -3.47 10.51
CA ARG A 121 -6.93 -3.54 11.50
C ARG A 121 -6.70 -2.58 12.67
N LEU A 122 -5.46 -2.45 13.14
CA LEU A 122 -5.11 -1.47 14.17
C LEU A 122 -5.43 -0.05 13.68
N ALA A 123 -5.05 0.29 12.45
CA ALA A 123 -5.31 1.60 11.87
C ALA A 123 -6.81 1.93 11.79
N LEU A 124 -7.65 0.95 11.43
CA LEU A 124 -9.11 1.10 11.41
C LEU A 124 -9.71 1.26 12.80
N SER A 125 -9.21 0.53 13.80
CA SER A 125 -9.69 0.68 15.19
C SER A 125 -9.32 2.03 15.83
N GLN A 126 -8.34 2.72 15.27
CA GLN A 126 -7.85 4.02 15.73
C GLN A 126 -8.41 5.18 14.92
N ALA A 127 -9.17 4.92 13.85
CA ALA A 127 -9.91 5.97 13.16
C ALA A 127 -10.91 6.58 14.16
N PRO A 128 -10.94 7.91 14.33
CA PRO A 128 -11.97 8.54 15.14
C PRO A 128 -13.33 8.11 14.60
N LEU A 129 -14.23 7.63 15.47
CA LEU A 129 -15.66 7.55 15.14
C LEU A 129 -16.04 8.92 14.58
N ALA A 130 -16.30 9.00 13.28
CA ALA A 130 -16.79 10.22 12.66
C ALA A 130 -18.04 10.64 13.45
N ALA A 131 -17.97 11.81 14.09
CA ALA A 131 -19.10 12.47 14.74
C ALA A 131 -20.03 13.07 13.68
#